data_AF-A0A8X8W8Q5-F1
#
_entry.id   AF-A0A8X8W8Q5-F1
#
_cell.length_a   1.000
_cell.length_b   1.000
_cell.length_c   1.000
_cell.angle_alpha   90.00
_cell.angle_beta   90.00
_cell.angle_gamma   90.00
#
_symmetry.space_group_name_H-M   'P 1'
#
loop_
_entity.id
_entity.type
_entity.pdbx_description
1 polymer ?
#
loop_
_entity_poly.entity_id
_entity_poly.type
_entity_poly.pdbx_seq_one_letter_code
_entity_poly.pdbx_strand_id
1 'polypeptide(L)'
;MKVYAEVSINGESKTSKRTTVDKDRGTNPRWICSLDYTFKEASLQNQGLLVVVKLYCERTLEDRYIGEVKLPVKALFDYGPRVENVLTYTVDGAGDGKLNILYSFGNMFMAPKPSVWKKAVWVM
;
A
#
# COMPACT_ATOMS: atom_id res chain seq x y z
N MET A 1 -6.87 -7.15 -20.24
CA MET A 1 -5.75 -7.63 -19.41
C MET A 1 -6.32 -7.99 -18.06
N LYS A 2 -5.69 -8.91 -17.34
CA LYS A 2 -6.12 -9.33 -16.00
C LYS A 2 -5.25 -8.60 -14.97
N VAL A 3 -5.61 -7.39 -14.56
CA VAL A 3 -4.71 -6.51 -13.80
C VAL A 3 -5.03 -6.53 -12.31
N TYR A 4 -3.99 -6.59 -11.48
CA TYR A 4 -4.08 -6.37 -10.03
C TYR A 4 -3.00 -5.38 -9.58
N ALA A 5 -3.22 -4.79 -8.41
CA ALA A 5 -2.25 -3.95 -7.74
C ALA A 5 -1.66 -4.68 -6.52
N GLU A 6 -0.35 -4.57 -6.33
CA GLU A 6 0.35 -4.95 -5.11
C GLU A 6 0.81 -3.66 -4.41
N VAL A 7 0.31 -3.43 -3.21
CA VAL A 7 0.63 -2.29 -2.37
C VAL A 7 1.61 -2.74 -1.29
N SER A 8 2.65 -1.96 -1.01
CA SER A 8 3.66 -2.27 0.00
C SER A 8 4.26 -1.02 0.61
N ILE A 9 4.84 -1.14 1.80
CA ILE A 9 5.65 -0.10 2.43
C ILE A 9 7.07 -0.21 1.89
N ASN A 10 7.61 0.88 1.34
CA ASN A 10 8.96 0.99 0.79
C ASN A 10 9.33 -0.09 -0.26
N GLY A 11 8.33 -0.74 -0.88
CA GLY A 11 8.57 -1.85 -1.80
C GLY A 11 8.89 -3.18 -1.13
N GLU A 12 8.74 -3.29 0.20
CA GLU A 12 9.06 -4.50 0.96
C GLU A 12 7.98 -5.58 0.81
N SER A 13 8.36 -6.75 0.30
CA SER A 13 7.46 -7.88 0.07
C SER A 13 6.74 -8.36 1.34
N LYS A 14 7.36 -8.24 2.51
CA LYS A 14 6.77 -8.64 3.80
C LYS A 14 5.54 -7.81 4.20
N THR A 15 5.44 -6.60 3.63
CA THR A 15 4.32 -5.69 3.89
C THR A 15 3.32 -5.71 2.74
N SER A 16 3.51 -6.56 1.73
CA SER A 16 2.71 -6.49 0.52
C SER A 16 1.27 -6.96 0.77
N LYS A 17 0.33 -6.23 0.17
CA LYS A 17 -1.09 -6.57 0.11
C LYS A 17 -1.55 -6.44 -1.33
N ARG A 18 -2.39 -7.35 -1.79
CA ARG A 18 -2.85 -7.40 -3.19
C ARG A 18 -4.33 -7.11 -3.30
N THR A 19 -4.71 -6.43 -4.37
CA THR A 19 -6.11 -6.36 -4.78
C THR A 19 -6.54 -7.67 -5.42
N THR A 20 -7.84 -7.84 -5.61
CA THR A 20 -8.34 -8.83 -6.56
C THR A 20 -7.93 -8.45 -7.99
N VAL A 21 -7.97 -9.43 -8.88
CA VAL A 21 -7.72 -9.23 -10.31
C VAL A 21 -8.99 -8.69 -10.96
N ASP A 22 -8.88 -7.58 -11.68
CA ASP A 22 -9.93 -7.12 -12.59
C ASP A 22 -9.80 -7.90 -13.91
N LYS A 23 -10.86 -8.63 -14.27
CA LYS A 23 -10.90 -9.48 -15.47
C LYS A 23 -11.65 -8.84 -16.63
N ASP A 24 -12.42 -7.79 -16.39
CA ASP A 24 -13.46 -7.32 -17.31
C ASP A 24 -13.11 -5.99 -17.96
N ARG A 25 -12.33 -5.13 -17.29
CA ARG A 25 -12.12 -3.74 -17.74
C ARG A 25 -10.88 -3.52 -18.60
N GLY A 26 -10.26 -4.57 -19.10
CA GLY A 26 -9.24 -4.46 -20.15
C GLY A 26 -7.99 -3.70 -19.70
N THR A 27 -7.76 -2.51 -20.23
CA THR A 27 -6.65 -1.60 -19.93
C THR A 27 -7.02 -0.49 -18.93
N ASN A 28 -8.28 -0.46 -18.45
CA ASN A 28 -8.76 0.50 -17.46
C ASN A 28 -9.30 -0.22 -16.21
N PRO A 29 -8.43 -0.95 -15.48
CA PRO A 29 -8.85 -1.74 -14.33
C PRO A 29 -9.40 -0.87 -13.19
N ARG A 30 -10.35 -1.42 -12.42
CA ARG A 30 -10.90 -0.78 -11.22
C ARG A 30 -11.05 -1.79 -10.09
N TRP A 31 -10.44 -1.48 -8.95
CA TRP A 31 -10.53 -2.27 -7.73
C TRP A 31 -11.35 -1.51 -6.68
N ILE A 32 -12.40 -2.14 -6.17
CA ILE A 32 -13.24 -1.58 -5.10
C ILE A 32 -12.88 -2.32 -3.81
N CYS A 33 -11.75 -1.96 -3.22
CA CYS A 33 -11.25 -2.53 -1.97
C CYS A 33 -10.42 -1.51 -1.19
N SER A 34 -10.35 -1.70 0.12
CA SER A 34 -9.51 -0.89 1.01
C SER A 34 -8.32 -1.72 1.49
N LEU A 35 -7.13 -1.12 1.51
CA LEU A 35 -5.90 -1.74 2.01
C LEU A 35 -5.29 -0.85 3.10
N ASP A 36 -5.45 -1.26 4.35
CA ASP A 36 -5.05 -0.44 5.49
C ASP A 36 -3.61 -0.72 5.95
N TYR A 37 -2.86 0.31 6.29
CA TYR A 37 -1.55 0.18 6.93
C TYR A 37 -1.49 0.97 8.23
N THR A 38 -0.85 0.37 9.23
CA THR A 38 -0.61 1.01 10.52
C THR A 38 0.82 1.50 10.57
N PHE A 39 1.00 2.80 10.76
CA PHE A 39 2.30 3.41 10.94
C PHE A 39 2.49 3.84 12.40
N LYS A 40 3.73 3.76 12.89
CA LYS A 40 4.09 4.47 14.12
C LYS A 40 4.09 5.97 13.81
N GLU A 41 3.58 6.77 14.73
CA GLU A 41 3.52 8.23 14.56
C GLU A 41 4.89 8.84 14.25
N ALA A 42 5.94 8.40 14.96
CA ALA A 42 7.31 8.85 14.70
C ALA A 42 7.79 8.58 13.26
N SER A 43 7.26 7.54 12.61
CA SER A 43 7.61 7.20 11.22
C SER A 43 6.94 8.12 10.20
N LEU A 44 5.85 8.81 10.55
CA LEU A 44 5.16 9.75 9.66
C LEU A 44 6.01 11.01 9.38
N GLN A 45 7.01 11.29 10.22
CA GLN A 45 7.96 12.38 9.98
C GLN A 45 9.11 11.99 9.05
N ASN A 46 9.23 10.71 8.68
CA ASN A 46 10.29 10.24 7.81
C ASN A 46 9.94 10.52 6.33
N GLN A 47 10.75 11.35 5.66
CA GLN A 47 10.61 11.65 4.22
C GLN A 47 10.80 10.41 3.33
N GLY A 48 11.52 9.40 3.80
CA GLY A 48 11.76 8.15 3.08
C GLY A 48 10.63 7.12 3.20
N LEU A 49 9.57 7.40 3.96
CA LEU A 49 8.44 6.48 4.10
C LEU A 49 7.53 6.57 2.87
N LEU A 50 7.53 5.52 2.05
CA LEU A 50 6.76 5.42 0.82
C LEU A 50 5.74 4.29 0.91
N VAL A 51 4.55 4.54 0.37
CA VAL A 51 3.66 3.46 -0.07
C VAL A 51 3.91 3.27 -1.57
N VAL A 52 4.30 2.07 -1.96
CA VAL A 52 4.57 1.71 -3.36
C VAL A 52 3.43 0.83 -3.85
N VAL A 53 2.80 1.25 -4.95
CA VAL A 53 1.75 0.49 -5.62
C VAL A 53 2.30 0.01 -6.96
N LYS A 54 2.51 -1.29 -7.10
CA LYS A 54 2.95 -1.94 -8.32
C LYS A 54 1.76 -2.57 -9.03
N LEU A 55 1.70 -2.43 -10.35
CA LEU A 55 0.68 -3.00 -11.19
C LEU A 55 1.22 -4.22 -11.93
N TYR A 56 0.44 -5.29 -11.94
CA TYR A 56 0.78 -6.56 -12.58
C TYR A 56 -0.38 -7.05 -13.44
N CYS A 57 -0.06 -7.65 -14.58
CA CYS A 57 -0.99 -8.43 -15.38
C CYS A 57 -0.80 -9.91 -15.07
N GLU A 58 -1.83 -10.55 -14.51
CA GLU A 58 -1.90 -11.99 -14.30
C GLU A 58 -1.75 -12.73 -15.63
N ARG A 59 -0.86 -13.73 -15.66
CA ARG A 59 -0.63 -14.62 -16.80
C ARG A 59 -0.44 -16.05 -16.32
N THR A 60 -0.52 -17.00 -17.24
CA THR A 60 -0.43 -18.44 -16.91
C THR A 60 0.94 -18.87 -16.40
N LEU A 61 2.03 -18.23 -16.85
CA LEU A 61 3.40 -18.59 -16.47
C LEU A 61 3.96 -17.65 -15.40
N GLU A 62 4.10 -16.37 -15.73
CA GLU A 62 4.63 -15.34 -14.84
C GLU A 62 3.84 -14.05 -15.02
N ASP A 63 3.45 -13.46 -13.90
CA ASP A 63 2.76 -12.18 -13.87
C ASP A 63 3.66 -11.09 -14.44
N ARG A 64 3.13 -10.37 -15.42
CA ARG A 64 3.88 -9.30 -16.08
C ARG A 64 3.78 -8.03 -15.25
N TYR A 65 4.92 -7.51 -14.79
CA TYR A 65 5.02 -6.16 -14.27
C TYR A 65 4.63 -5.12 -15.34
N ILE A 66 3.77 -4.18 -14.98
CA ILE A 66 3.30 -3.09 -15.84
C ILE A 66 3.99 -1.78 -15.49
N GLY A 67 4.08 -1.48 -14.19
CA GLY A 67 4.56 -0.19 -13.72
C GLY A 67 4.25 0.04 -12.25
N GLU A 68 4.65 1.19 -11.73
CA GLU A 68 4.45 1.52 -10.31
C GLU A 68 4.19 3.01 -10.07
N VAL A 69 3.60 3.29 -8.91
CA VAL A 69 3.53 4.64 -8.35
C VAL A 69 4.05 4.63 -6.92
N LYS A 70 4.71 5.73 -6.53
CA LYS A 70 5.32 5.90 -5.20
C LYS A 70 4.65 7.09 -4.52
N LEU A 71 4.00 6.81 -3.38
CA LEU A 71 3.26 7.78 -2.60
C LEU A 71 4.07 8.15 -1.34
N PRO A 72 4.54 9.41 -1.21
CA PRO A 72 5.25 9.85 -0.02
C PRO A 72 4.27 10.04 1.15
N VAL A 73 4.32 9.14 2.14
CA VAL A 73 3.35 9.11 3.25
C VAL A 73 3.35 10.41 4.04
N LYS A 74 4.54 10.99 4.27
CA LYS A 74 4.67 12.29 4.95
C LYS A 74 3.88 13.40 4.24
N ALA A 75 4.05 13.53 2.92
CA ALA A 75 3.36 14.58 2.18
C ALA A 75 1.84 14.38 2.19
N LEU A 76 1.38 13.13 2.10
CA LEU A 76 -0.05 12.80 2.21
C LEU A 76 -0.61 13.16 3.59
N PHE A 77 0.17 12.91 4.64
CA PHE A 77 -0.21 13.20 6.02
C PHE A 77 -0.25 14.71 6.29
N ASP A 78 0.78 15.44 5.82
CA ASP A 78 0.88 16.89 5.96
C ASP A 78 -0.23 17.63 5.17
N TYR A 79 -0.72 17.06 4.07
CA TYR A 79 -1.78 17.64 3.23
C TYR A 79 -3.16 17.69 3.90
N GLY A 80 -3.45 16.78 4.85
CA GLY A 80 -4.68 16.85 5.63
C GLY A 80 -5.31 15.48 5.89
N PRO A 81 -5.28 14.97 7.13
CA PRO A 81 -5.75 13.62 7.46
C PRO A 81 -7.28 13.46 7.50
N ARG A 82 -8.08 14.52 7.26
CA ARG A 82 -9.49 14.58 7.68
C ARG A 82 -10.55 14.45 6.58
N VAL A 83 -10.15 14.21 5.33
CA VAL A 83 -11.10 14.01 4.20
C VAL A 83 -10.56 12.90 3.30
N GLU A 84 -11.47 12.15 2.67
CA GLU A 84 -11.12 11.26 1.56
C GLU A 84 -10.55 12.09 0.41
N ASN A 85 -9.33 11.76 0.00
CA ASN A 85 -8.64 12.48 -1.07
C ASN A 85 -8.45 11.54 -2.26
N VAL A 86 -8.71 12.06 -3.47
CA VAL A 86 -8.43 11.36 -4.73
C VAL A 86 -7.15 11.94 -5.32
N LEU A 87 -6.17 11.08 -5.55
CA LEU A 87 -4.92 11.43 -6.21
C LEU A 87 -4.83 10.76 -7.56
N THR A 88 -4.32 11.49 -8.55
CA THR A 88 -4.01 10.95 -9.87
C THR A 88 -2.50 10.97 -10.06
N TYR A 89 -1.91 9.78 -10.22
CA TYR A 89 -0.49 9.61 -10.51
C TYR A 89 -0.28 9.05 -11.91
N THR A 90 0.74 9.54 -12.62
CA THR A 90 1.31 8.84 -13.77
C THR A 90 2.02 7.58 -13.29
N VAL A 91 1.79 6.47 -13.98
CA VAL A 91 2.37 5.17 -13.65
C VAL A 91 3.72 5.04 -14.34
N ASP A 92 4.78 4.97 -13.55
CA ASP A 92 6.12 4.77 -14.07
C ASP A 92 6.22 3.41 -14.78
N GLY A 93 6.82 3.38 -15.97
CA GLY A 93 6.89 2.19 -16.83
C GLY A 93 5.66 1.92 -17.71
N ALA A 94 4.56 2.67 -17.55
CA ALA A 94 3.31 2.45 -18.29
C ALA A 94 2.97 3.57 -19.31
N GLY A 95 3.97 4.33 -19.77
CA GLY A 95 3.78 5.44 -20.70
C GLY A 95 2.89 6.53 -20.10
N ASP A 96 1.82 6.92 -20.80
CA ASP A 96 0.84 7.91 -20.32
C ASP A 96 -0.23 7.33 -19.36
N GLY A 97 -0.03 6.09 -18.89
CA GLY A 97 -0.91 5.41 -17.95
C GLY A 97 -1.08 6.20 -16.65
N LYS A 98 -2.32 6.25 -16.14
CA LYS A 98 -2.65 6.95 -14.90
C LYS A 98 -3.34 6.02 -13.91
N LEU A 99 -3.07 6.24 -12.62
CA LEU A 99 -3.72 5.53 -11.52
C LEU A 99 -4.39 6.55 -10.59
N ASN A 100 -5.69 6.36 -10.37
CA ASN A 100 -6.47 7.12 -9.40
C ASN A 100 -6.52 6.35 -8.08
N ILE A 101 -6.11 6.98 -6.98
CA ILE A 101 -6.06 6.38 -5.65
C ILE A 101 -6.92 7.22 -4.72
N LEU A 102 -7.89 6.57 -4.08
CA LEU A 102 -8.63 7.13 -2.95
C LEU A 102 -7.87 6.78 -1.67
N TYR A 103 -7.59 7.76 -0.82
CA TYR A 103 -6.93 7.52 0.47
C TYR A 103 -7.54 8.38 1.59
N SER A 104 -7.37 7.91 2.82
CA SER A 104 -7.68 8.64 4.05
C SER A 104 -6.74 8.19 5.18
N PHE A 105 -6.58 9.02 6.20
CA PHE A 105 -5.90 8.63 7.43
C PHE A 105 -6.95 8.34 8.49
N GLY A 106 -6.88 7.13 9.06
CA GLY A 106 -7.75 6.73 10.16
C GLY A 106 -7.37 7.35 11.50
N ASN A 107 -8.14 7.03 12.53
CA ASN A 107 -7.86 7.48 13.89
C ASN A 107 -6.52 6.96 14.39
N MET A 108 -5.80 7.80 15.13
CA MET A 108 -4.61 7.37 15.86
C MET A 108 -5.02 6.53 17.07
N PHE A 109 -4.35 5.40 17.29
CA PHE A 109 -4.58 4.52 18.43
C PHE A 109 -3.27 4.15 19.11
N MET A 110 -3.33 3.93 20.43
CA MET A 110 -2.20 3.39 21.17
C MET A 110 -2.03 1.91 20.85
N ALA A 111 -0.84 1.52 20.40
CA ALA A 111 -0.53 0.09 20.24
C ALA A 111 -0.54 -0.58 21.63
N PRO A 112 -1.14 -1.79 21.78
CA PRO A 112 -1.06 -2.53 23.03
C PRO A 112 0.41 -2.81 23.36
N LYS A 113 0.81 -2.59 24.61
CA LYS A 113 2.18 -2.89 25.08
C LYS A 113 2.47 -4.38 24.81
N PRO A 114 3.61 -4.73 24.18
CA PRO A 114 3.97 -6.12 24.03
C PRO A 114 4.08 -6.76 25.42
N SER A 115 3.28 -7.79 25.67
CA SER A 115 3.34 -8.54 26.93
C SER A 115 4.66 -9.30 26.98
N VAL A 116 5.50 -8.94 27.95
CA VAL A 116 6.75 -9.66 28.25
C VAL A 116 6.35 -10.93 29.00
N TRP A 117 6.24 -12.05 28.29
CA TRP A 117 6.02 -13.35 28.92
C TRP A 117 7.29 -13.71 29.70
N LYS A 118 7.14 -13.76 31.03
CA LYS A 118 8.16 -14.21 31.98
C LYS A 118 8.64 -15.60 31.56
N LYS A 119 9.94 -15.75 31.30
CA LYS A 119 10.58 -17.06 31.35
C LYS A 119 10.50 -17.54 32.80
N ALA A 120 9.50 -18.37 33.11
CA ALA A 120 9.54 -19.19 34.31
C ALA A 120 10.68 -20.20 34.10
N VAL A 121 11.75 -20.00 34.86
CA VAL A 121 12.85 -20.95 35.01
C VAL A 121 12.25 -22.21 35.62
N TRP A 122 12.32 -23.34 34.91
CA TRP A 122 12.16 -24.64 35.54
C TRP A 122 13.50 -25.02 36.13
N VAL A 123 13.60 -24.96 37.46
CA VAL A 123 14.63 -25.69 38.20
C VAL A 123 14.12 -27.13 38.32
N MET A 124 14.89 -28.08 37.81
CA MET A 124 14.87 -29.47 38.27
C MET A 124 16.19 -29.75 38.98
#